data_AF-B4GRL5-F1
#
_entry.id   AF-B4GRL5-F1
#
_cell.length_a   1.000
_cell.length_b   1.000
_cell.length_c   1.000
_cell.angle_alpha   90.00
_cell.angle_beta   90.00
_cell.angle_gamma   90.00
#
_symmetry.space_group_name_H-M   'P 1'
#
loop_
_entity.id
_entity.type
_entity.pdbx_description
1 polymer ?
#
loop_
_entity_poly.entity_id
_entity_poly.type
_entity_poly.pdbx_seq_one_letter_code
_entity_poly.pdbx_strand_id
1 'polypeptide(L)'
;MICSSDACDHLFELSSAKSSDLRRERGLRGTENFWLEGICGFHRVGHQPRLIEGWIIGAHARHMETLTEEKVLLGLLWLFRKFLSFDVPHPKRFLRTQWHSHPNFRGSYSFQPTYADELRTGRWDLESPLADVSGRPRLQFAGEASSRTHFSTVHGAVETGWREADRLNEFYQVRA
;
A
#
# COMPACT_ATOMS: atom_id res chain seq x y z
N MET A 1 4.12 1.83 15.45
CA MET A 1 4.26 1.04 14.22
C MET A 1 4.22 2.02 13.05
N ILE A 2 4.96 1.78 11.99
CA ILE A 2 4.88 2.54 10.74
C ILE A 2 4.54 1.59 9.59
N CYS A 3 3.49 1.91 8.85
CA CYS A 3 2.94 1.11 7.77
C CYS A 3 3.31 1.77 6.43
N SER A 4 4.02 1.03 5.57
CA SER A 4 4.35 1.43 4.19
C SER A 4 3.20 1.11 3.25
N SER A 5 2.91 2.03 2.33
CA SER A 5 1.96 1.81 1.24
C SER A 5 2.55 2.31 -0.09
N ASP A 6 2.40 1.50 -1.12
CA ASP A 6 2.73 1.88 -2.50
C ASP A 6 1.51 2.43 -3.25
N ALA A 7 0.31 2.25 -2.71
CA ALA A 7 -0.87 2.88 -3.27
C ALA A 7 -0.86 4.38 -2.94
N CYS A 8 -1.18 5.21 -3.94
CA CYS A 8 -1.22 6.67 -3.92
C CYS A 8 0.10 7.41 -4.20
N ASP A 9 0.90 6.99 -5.19
CA ASP A 9 2.02 7.81 -5.70
C ASP A 9 1.52 9.16 -6.30
N HIS A 10 0.30 9.25 -6.85
CA HIS A 10 -0.19 10.45 -7.56
C HIS A 10 -1.31 11.26 -6.88
N LEU A 11 -2.00 10.72 -5.86
CA LEU A 11 -3.11 11.44 -5.23
C LEU A 11 -2.66 12.55 -4.25
N PHE A 12 -1.43 12.49 -3.75
CA PHE A 12 -0.89 13.49 -2.82
C PHE A 12 -0.15 14.65 -3.50
N GLU A 13 0.30 14.52 -4.75
CA GLU A 13 0.91 15.63 -5.49
C GLU A 13 -0.07 16.79 -5.71
N LEU A 14 -1.37 16.52 -5.78
CA LEU A 14 -2.42 17.54 -5.96
C LEU A 14 -2.92 18.18 -4.65
N SER A 15 -2.61 17.59 -3.48
CA SER A 15 -3.06 18.09 -2.18
C SER A 15 -2.03 18.97 -1.45
N SER A 16 -0.77 19.03 -1.92
CA SER A 16 0.29 19.80 -1.24
C SER A 16 0.18 21.33 -1.43
N ALA A 17 -0.72 21.81 -2.30
CA ALA A 17 -0.85 23.23 -2.57
C ALA A 17 -2.04 23.87 -1.83
N LYS A 18 -1.97 24.00 -0.49
CA LYS A 18 -2.64 25.05 0.30
C LYS A 18 -2.41 24.85 1.80
N SER A 19 -1.43 25.56 2.37
CA SER A 19 -1.50 26.24 3.67
C SER A 19 -0.09 26.75 4.03
N SER A 20 -0.02 27.73 4.93
CA SER A 20 1.11 28.59 5.32
C SER A 20 2.39 27.92 5.87
N ASP A 21 2.55 26.59 5.76
CA ASP A 21 3.65 25.81 6.35
C ASP A 21 4.87 25.58 5.42
N LEU A 22 4.80 26.04 4.16
CA LEU A 22 5.82 25.87 3.11
C LEU A 22 7.24 26.36 3.46
N ARG A 23 7.42 27.19 4.51
CA ARG A 23 8.77 27.61 4.97
C ARG A 23 9.45 26.58 5.87
N ARG A 24 8.70 25.72 6.58
CA ARG A 24 9.27 24.69 7.48
C ARG A 24 9.61 23.38 6.77
N GLU A 25 8.98 23.11 5.62
CA GLU A 25 9.20 21.93 4.78
C GLU A 25 10.52 21.99 3.99
N ARG A 26 10.95 23.19 3.54
CA ARG A 26 12.21 23.37 2.78
C ARG A 26 13.47 22.89 3.53
N GLY A 27 13.40 22.72 4.85
CA GLY A 27 14.51 22.23 5.66
C GLY A 27 14.68 20.71 5.69
N LEU A 28 13.73 19.91 5.21
CA LEU A 28 13.81 18.43 5.23
C LEU A 28 14.46 17.85 3.97
N ARG A 29 14.13 18.41 2.80
CA ARG A 29 14.55 17.90 1.48
C ARG A 29 16.06 17.84 1.27
N GLY A 30 16.83 18.64 2.02
CA GLY A 30 18.29 18.65 1.99
C GLY A 30 18.97 17.83 3.09
N THR A 31 18.21 17.03 3.85
CA THR A 31 18.72 16.27 5.00
C THR A 31 18.54 14.77 4.78
N GLU A 32 19.19 13.96 5.61
CA GLU A 32 18.97 12.51 5.66
C GLU A 32 17.53 12.10 6.02
N ASN A 33 16.74 13.06 6.52
CA ASN A 33 15.35 12.86 6.95
C ASN A 33 14.31 13.23 5.89
N PHE A 34 14.70 13.47 4.64
CA PHE A 34 13.77 13.88 3.57
C PHE A 34 12.57 12.94 3.37
N TRP A 35 12.75 11.64 3.66
CA TRP A 35 11.70 10.63 3.54
C TRP A 35 10.54 10.82 4.54
N LEU A 36 10.73 11.60 5.60
CA LEU A 36 9.66 11.93 6.55
C LEU A 36 8.53 12.75 5.89
N GLU A 37 8.78 13.41 4.75
CA GLU A 37 7.74 14.12 3.99
C GLU A 37 6.67 13.17 3.45
N GLY A 38 6.99 11.89 3.25
CA GLY A 38 6.02 10.89 2.81
C GLY A 38 5.10 10.37 3.91
N ILE A 39 5.26 10.81 5.16
CA ILE A 39 4.39 10.40 6.27
C ILE A 39 3.07 11.16 6.14
N CYS A 40 1.98 10.44 5.86
CA CYS A 40 0.67 11.04 5.64
C CYS A 40 -0.16 11.19 6.91
N GLY A 41 0.21 10.52 8.01
CA GLY A 41 -0.47 10.69 9.30
C GLY A 41 -0.08 9.71 10.38
N PHE A 42 -0.51 10.00 11.60
CA PHE A 42 -0.45 9.10 12.74
C PHE A 42 -1.84 8.95 13.39
N HIS A 43 -2.15 7.73 13.82
CA HIS A 43 -3.44 7.35 14.36
C HIS A 43 -3.26 6.56 15.67
N ARG A 44 -4.24 6.72 16.56
CA ARG A 44 -4.36 5.87 17.75
C ARG A 44 -4.99 4.55 17.33
N VAL A 45 -4.46 3.45 17.84
CA VAL A 45 -5.07 2.14 17.61
C VAL A 45 -6.17 1.90 18.64
N GLY A 46 -7.37 1.54 18.17
CA GLY A 46 -8.53 1.29 19.02
C GLY A 46 -8.21 0.25 20.09
N HIS A 47 -8.66 0.50 21.33
CA HIS A 47 -8.42 -0.38 22.49
C HIS A 47 -6.94 -0.61 22.85
N GLN A 48 -6.00 0.14 22.24
CA GLN A 48 -4.56 0.03 22.49
C GLN A 48 -3.97 1.40 22.85
N PRO A 49 -4.19 1.92 24.08
CA PRO A 49 -3.88 3.31 24.44
C PRO A 49 -2.38 3.66 24.42
N ARG A 50 -1.50 2.66 24.35
CA ARG A 50 -0.03 2.82 24.31
C ARG A 50 0.56 2.46 22.94
N LEU A 51 -0.28 2.40 21.91
CA LEU A 51 0.12 2.10 20.53
C LEU A 51 -0.28 3.26 19.61
N ILE A 52 0.70 3.70 18.82
CA ILE A 52 0.50 4.65 17.74
C ILE A 52 0.90 3.97 16.42
N GLU A 53 0.10 4.21 15.40
CA GLU A 53 0.33 3.77 14.03
C GLU A 53 0.62 5.01 13.17
N GLY A 54 1.65 4.94 12.33
CA GLY A 54 1.90 5.95 11.31
C GLY A 54 1.78 5.33 9.93
N TRP A 55 1.49 6.16 8.93
CA TRP A 55 1.45 5.76 7.53
C TRP A 55 2.47 6.54 6.71
N ILE A 56 3.21 5.84 5.87
CA ILE A 56 4.13 6.43 4.90
C ILE A 56 3.83 5.87 3.52
N ILE A 57 3.83 6.75 2.52
CA ILE A 57 3.41 6.40 1.17
C ILE A 57 4.48 6.66 0.11
N GLY A 58 4.34 5.92 -0.99
CA GLY A 58 5.02 6.19 -2.26
C GLY A 58 6.53 6.05 -2.25
N ALA A 59 7.21 6.86 -3.07
CA ALA A 59 8.68 6.80 -3.21
C ALA A 59 9.44 6.97 -1.87
N HIS A 60 8.90 7.77 -0.94
CA HIS A 60 9.47 7.92 0.40
C HIS A 60 9.31 6.65 1.26
N ALA A 61 8.20 5.92 1.12
CA ALA A 61 8.04 4.61 1.76
C ALA A 61 9.09 3.63 1.26
N ARG A 62 9.30 3.56 -0.07
CA ARG A 62 10.34 2.71 -0.68
C ARG A 62 11.74 3.07 -0.21
N HIS A 63 12.06 4.36 -0.08
CA HIS A 63 13.33 4.79 0.50
C HIS A 63 13.45 4.39 1.98
N MET A 64 12.41 4.61 2.78
CA MET A 64 12.36 4.23 4.19
C MET A 64 12.60 2.74 4.38
N GLU A 65 12.12 1.89 3.46
CA GLU A 65 12.37 0.45 3.49
C GLU A 65 13.86 0.08 3.44
N THR A 66 14.71 0.91 2.80
CA THR A 66 16.17 0.70 2.72
C THR A 66 16.94 1.06 3.99
N LEU A 67 16.30 1.76 4.93
CA LEU A 67 16.92 2.21 6.18
C LEU A 67 16.81 1.13 7.26
N THR A 68 17.73 1.15 8.23
CA THR A 68 17.64 0.29 9.42
C THR A 68 16.48 0.74 10.32
N GLU A 69 15.95 -0.18 11.12
CA GLU A 69 14.84 0.13 12.03
C GLU A 69 15.19 1.26 13.01
N GLU A 70 16.44 1.33 13.48
CA GLU A 70 16.93 2.39 14.37
C GLU A 70 16.91 3.75 13.69
N LYS A 71 17.35 3.86 12.43
CA LYS A 71 17.32 5.12 11.68
C LYS A 71 15.89 5.61 11.48
N VAL A 72 14.98 4.69 11.15
CA VAL A 72 13.56 5.03 10.98
C VAL A 72 12.98 5.50 12.31
N LEU A 73 13.24 4.78 13.41
CA LEU A 73 12.77 5.18 14.74
C LEU A 73 13.30 6.56 15.16
N LEU A 74 14.60 6.83 14.96
CA LEU A 74 15.19 8.12 15.29
C LEU A 74 14.61 9.25 14.43
N GLY A 75 14.37 9.02 13.14
CA GLY A 75 13.69 9.97 12.26
C GLY A 75 12.27 10.30 12.73
N LEU A 76 11.50 9.28 13.16
CA LEU A 76 10.16 9.48 13.72
C LEU A 76 10.18 10.25 15.05
N LEU A 77 11.11 9.92 15.96
CA LEU A 77 11.25 10.66 17.23
C LEU A 77 11.68 12.11 16.99
N TRP A 78 12.55 12.36 16.01
CA TRP A 78 12.90 13.71 15.58
C TRP A 78 11.67 14.45 15.05
N LEU A 79 10.84 13.80 14.23
CA LEU A 79 9.61 14.39 13.70
C LEU A 79 8.67 14.80 14.84
N PHE A 80 8.45 13.89 15.80
CA PHE A 80 7.61 14.19 16.96
C PHE A 80 8.12 15.34 17.80
N ARG A 81 9.42 15.40 18.09
CA ARG A 81 10.02 16.54 18.83
C ARG A 81 9.85 17.88 18.13
N LYS A 82 9.77 17.88 16.79
CA LYS A 82 9.61 19.10 16.01
C LYS A 82 8.19 19.67 16.05
N PHE A 83 7.17 18.80 16.16
CA PHE A 83 5.76 19.19 16.02
C PHE A 83 4.93 19.04 17.30
N LEU A 84 5.35 18.20 18.24
CA LEU A 84 4.66 18.02 19.52
C LEU A 84 5.32 18.90 20.60
N SER A 85 4.50 19.42 21.51
CA SER A 85 4.94 20.28 22.61
C SER A 85 5.47 19.52 23.82
N PHE A 86 5.33 18.19 23.84
CA PHE A 86 5.77 17.33 24.92
C PHE A 86 6.84 16.34 24.43
N ASP A 87 7.68 15.87 25.34
CA ASP A 87 8.69 14.87 25.01
C ASP A 87 8.03 13.49 24.82
N VAL A 88 8.19 12.93 23.64
CA VAL A 88 7.67 11.60 23.33
C VAL A 88 8.63 10.56 23.90
N PRO A 89 8.17 9.69 24.83
CA PRO A 89 9.04 8.69 25.42
C PRO A 89 9.53 7.70 24.37
N HIS A 90 10.73 7.18 24.57
CA HIS A 90 11.26 6.14 23.71
C HIS A 90 10.33 4.90 23.74
N PRO A 91 9.89 4.38 22.58
CA PRO A 91 8.98 3.25 22.56
C PRO A 91 9.67 1.98 23.09
N LYS A 92 8.90 1.15 23.79
CA LYS A 92 9.35 -0.18 24.25
C LYS A 92 9.52 -1.17 23.11
N ARG A 93 8.74 -1.00 22.04
CA ARG A 93 8.75 -1.83 20.83
C ARG A 93 8.48 -0.95 19.62
N PHE A 94 9.19 -1.20 18.55
CA PHE A 94 8.99 -0.57 17.26
C PHE A 94 8.75 -1.66 16.21
N LEU A 95 7.87 -1.37 15.24
CA LEU A 95 7.54 -2.26 14.14
C LEU A 95 7.39 -1.41 12.89
N ARG A 96 7.94 -1.90 11.79
CA ARG A 96 7.97 -1.25 10.49
C ARG A 96 7.69 -2.29 9.41
N THR A 97 6.73 -2.02 8.53
CA THR A 97 6.46 -2.92 7.41
C THR A 97 7.43 -2.66 6.26
N GLN A 98 7.66 -3.68 5.45
CA GLN A 98 8.51 -3.63 4.26
C GLN A 98 7.82 -4.32 3.06
N TRP A 99 6.60 -3.89 2.73
CA TRP A 99 5.78 -4.55 1.73
C TRP A 99 6.39 -4.53 0.33
N HIS A 100 7.04 -3.42 -0.05
CA HIS A 100 7.63 -3.26 -1.37
C HIS A 100 8.81 -4.23 -1.59
N SER A 101 9.72 -4.29 -0.62
CA SER A 101 10.92 -5.13 -0.68
C SER A 101 10.68 -6.60 -0.32
N HIS A 102 9.50 -6.95 0.22
CA HIS A 102 9.19 -8.33 0.57
C HIS A 102 9.03 -9.20 -0.71
N PRO A 103 9.78 -10.31 -0.84
CA PRO A 103 9.86 -11.07 -2.10
C PRO A 103 8.54 -11.70 -2.55
N ASN A 104 7.64 -11.99 -1.60
CA ASN A 104 6.33 -12.61 -1.88
C ASN A 104 5.20 -11.59 -2.13
N PHE A 105 5.38 -10.32 -1.76
CA PHE A 105 4.32 -9.29 -1.88
C PHE A 105 4.68 -8.25 -2.94
N ARG A 106 5.93 -7.79 -2.97
CA ARG A 106 6.46 -6.84 -3.98
C ARG A 106 5.65 -5.55 -4.09
N GLY A 107 5.00 -5.16 -3.00
CA GLY A 107 4.01 -4.10 -2.96
C GLY A 107 2.99 -4.35 -1.86
N SER A 108 2.18 -3.33 -1.61
CA SER A 108 1.12 -3.36 -0.58
C SER A 108 -0.19 -3.93 -1.12
N TYR A 109 -0.76 -3.28 -2.13
CA TYR A 109 -1.98 -3.69 -2.83
C TYR A 109 -2.05 -3.01 -4.20
N SER A 110 -2.86 -3.56 -5.11
CA SER A 110 -3.02 -3.01 -6.46
C SER A 110 -3.60 -1.60 -6.44
N PHE A 111 -3.31 -0.82 -7.47
CA PHE A 111 -4.00 0.42 -7.82
C PHE A 111 -4.11 0.50 -9.34
N GLN A 112 -5.05 1.28 -9.87
CA GLN A 112 -5.12 1.54 -11.31
C GLN A 112 -4.40 2.85 -11.63
N PRO A 113 -3.25 2.79 -12.30
CA PRO A 113 -2.58 3.98 -12.79
C PRO A 113 -3.31 4.55 -14.01
N THR A 114 -3.14 5.85 -14.25
CA THR A 114 -3.74 6.53 -15.41
C THR A 114 -3.28 5.94 -16.75
N TYR A 115 -2.04 5.46 -16.84
CA TYR A 115 -1.53 4.82 -18.06
C TYR A 115 -2.28 3.52 -18.42
N ALA A 116 -2.94 2.85 -17.46
CA ALA A 116 -3.71 1.65 -17.76
C ALA A 116 -4.88 1.97 -18.72
N ASP A 117 -5.49 3.14 -18.56
CA ASP A 117 -6.55 3.62 -19.44
C ASP A 117 -6.00 3.93 -20.84
N GLU A 118 -4.80 4.52 -20.94
CA GLU A 118 -4.11 4.77 -22.21
C GLU A 118 -3.81 3.47 -22.96
N LEU A 119 -3.41 2.42 -22.24
CA LEU A 119 -3.15 1.09 -22.77
C LEU A 119 -4.42 0.24 -22.98
N ARG A 120 -5.59 0.76 -22.57
CA ARG A 120 -6.88 0.03 -22.59
C ARG A 120 -6.79 -1.34 -21.92
N THR A 121 -6.02 -1.41 -20.83
CA THR A 121 -5.85 -2.60 -20.02
C THR A 121 -6.44 -2.38 -18.64
N GLY A 122 -6.83 -3.46 -17.98
CA GLY A 122 -7.38 -3.38 -16.64
C GLY A 122 -7.60 -4.73 -16.01
N ARG A 123 -8.35 -4.71 -14.91
CA ARG A 123 -8.56 -5.90 -14.08
C ARG A 123 -9.39 -6.98 -14.78
N TRP A 124 -10.16 -6.61 -15.80
CA TRP A 124 -10.86 -7.56 -16.67
C TRP A 124 -9.90 -8.48 -17.43
N ASP A 125 -8.67 -8.02 -17.71
CA ASP A 125 -7.65 -8.85 -18.34
C ASP A 125 -7.19 -9.95 -17.37
N LEU A 126 -7.01 -9.61 -16.09
CA LEU A 126 -6.67 -10.56 -15.04
C LEU A 126 -7.84 -11.50 -14.69
N GLU A 127 -9.07 -11.02 -14.68
CA GLU A 127 -10.25 -11.85 -14.44
C GLU A 127 -10.49 -12.92 -15.52
N SER A 128 -9.99 -12.67 -16.73
CA SER A 128 -10.20 -13.57 -17.87
C SER A 128 -9.32 -14.81 -17.74
N PRO A 129 -9.89 -16.02 -17.84
CA PRO A 129 -9.10 -17.25 -17.77
C PRO A 129 -8.31 -17.43 -19.07
N LEU A 130 -7.12 -18.04 -18.97
CA LEU A 130 -6.41 -18.50 -20.16
C LEU A 130 -6.95 -19.87 -20.55
N ALA A 131 -7.56 -19.94 -21.72
CA ALA A 131 -8.10 -21.17 -22.28
C ALA A 131 -7.17 -21.80 -23.32
N ASP A 132 -7.28 -23.12 -23.51
CA ASP A 132 -6.68 -23.79 -24.66
C ASP A 132 -7.47 -23.55 -25.96
N VAL A 133 -6.97 -24.09 -27.07
CA VAL A 133 -7.61 -23.99 -28.40
C VAL A 133 -9.02 -24.57 -28.46
N SER A 134 -9.38 -25.44 -27.50
CA SER A 134 -10.71 -26.05 -27.39
C SER A 134 -11.62 -25.30 -26.40
N GLY A 135 -11.19 -24.12 -25.94
CA GLY A 135 -11.94 -23.28 -25.00
C GLY A 135 -11.92 -23.80 -23.57
N ARG A 136 -11.03 -24.73 -23.20
CA ARG A 136 -10.95 -25.24 -21.82
C ARG A 136 -10.08 -24.32 -20.97
N PRO A 137 -10.56 -23.81 -19.82
CA PRO A 137 -9.73 -22.99 -18.94
C PRO A 137 -8.55 -23.82 -18.42
N ARG A 138 -7.34 -23.30 -18.60
CA ARG A 138 -6.07 -23.91 -18.17
C ARG A 138 -5.44 -23.15 -17.00
N LEU A 139 -5.61 -21.84 -16.99
CA LEU A 139 -5.13 -20.97 -15.93
C LEU A 139 -6.19 -19.93 -15.60
N GLN A 140 -6.37 -19.69 -14.31
CA GLN A 140 -7.33 -18.74 -13.75
C GLN A 140 -6.62 -17.90 -12.71
N PHE A 141 -7.08 -16.67 -12.52
CA PHE A 141 -6.52 -15.75 -11.55
C PHE A 141 -7.61 -15.30 -10.58
N ALA A 142 -7.29 -15.37 -9.30
CA ALA A 142 -8.07 -14.83 -8.20
C ALA A 142 -7.18 -13.92 -7.35
N GLY A 143 -7.80 -13.18 -6.44
CA GLY A 143 -7.12 -12.20 -5.58
C GLY A 143 -7.56 -10.78 -5.89
N GLU A 144 -7.20 -9.85 -5.00
CA GLU A 144 -7.72 -8.48 -5.00
C GLU A 144 -7.54 -7.77 -6.36
N ALA A 145 -6.40 -7.98 -7.02
CA ALA A 145 -6.07 -7.32 -8.29
C ALA A 145 -6.99 -7.77 -9.45
N SER A 146 -7.67 -8.91 -9.31
CA SER A 146 -8.59 -9.46 -10.31
C SER A 146 -10.05 -9.06 -10.09
N SER A 147 -10.37 -8.30 -9.04
CA SER A 147 -11.74 -7.79 -8.82
C SER A 147 -11.95 -6.51 -9.62
N ARG A 148 -13.02 -6.42 -10.42
CA ARG A 148 -13.34 -5.20 -11.17
C ARG A 148 -13.76 -4.03 -10.27
N THR A 149 -14.45 -4.35 -9.18
CA THR A 149 -15.15 -3.37 -8.35
C THR A 149 -14.54 -3.19 -6.97
N HIS A 150 -13.84 -4.20 -6.45
CA HIS A 150 -13.34 -4.25 -5.08
C HIS A 150 -11.83 -4.55 -4.99
N PHE A 151 -11.06 -4.08 -5.96
CA PHE A 151 -9.60 -4.15 -5.90
C PHE A 151 -9.03 -3.41 -4.68
N SER A 152 -7.81 -3.75 -4.29
CA SER A 152 -7.13 -3.27 -3.09
C SER A 152 -7.76 -3.70 -1.76
N THR A 153 -8.70 -4.66 -1.77
CA THR A 153 -9.44 -5.04 -0.57
C THR A 153 -9.41 -6.55 -0.30
N VAL A 154 -9.59 -6.90 0.97
CA VAL A 154 -9.72 -8.30 1.40
C VAL A 154 -10.99 -8.95 0.85
N HIS A 155 -12.12 -8.24 0.86
CA HIS A 155 -13.38 -8.80 0.34
C HIS A 155 -13.32 -9.01 -1.18
N GLY A 156 -12.62 -8.14 -1.92
CA GLY A 156 -12.30 -8.37 -3.32
C GLY A 156 -11.45 -9.61 -3.56
N ALA A 157 -10.49 -9.92 -2.68
CA ALA A 157 -9.75 -11.17 -2.77
C ALA A 157 -10.63 -12.41 -2.52
N VAL A 158 -11.56 -12.32 -1.55
CA VAL A 158 -12.47 -13.42 -1.21
C VAL A 158 -13.48 -13.68 -2.33
N GLU A 159 -14.17 -12.65 -2.82
CA GLU A 159 -15.20 -12.79 -3.85
C GLU A 159 -14.62 -13.34 -5.17
N THR A 160 -13.41 -12.93 -5.53
CA THR A 160 -12.75 -13.43 -6.74
C THR A 160 -12.29 -14.87 -6.59
N GLY A 161 -11.96 -15.30 -5.37
CA GLY A 161 -11.74 -16.70 -5.05
C GLY A 161 -13.00 -17.56 -5.29
N TRP A 162 -14.16 -17.10 -4.84
CA TRP A 162 -15.43 -17.79 -5.13
C TRP A 162 -15.76 -17.80 -6.62
N ARG A 163 -15.59 -16.66 -7.31
CA ARG A 163 -15.80 -16.55 -8.75
C ARG A 163 -15.02 -17.61 -9.55
N GLU A 164 -13.73 -17.80 -9.26
CA GLU A 164 -12.92 -18.80 -9.97
C GLU A 164 -13.24 -20.25 -9.54
N ALA A 165 -13.68 -20.46 -8.30
CA ALA A 165 -14.16 -21.77 -7.84
C ALA A 165 -15.46 -22.17 -8.55
N ASP A 166 -16.41 -21.26 -8.66
CA ASP A 166 -17.69 -21.48 -9.34
C ASP A 166 -17.48 -21.73 -10.84
N ARG A 167 -16.58 -20.97 -11.48
CA ARG A 167 -16.19 -21.17 -12.88
C ARG A 167 -15.66 -22.59 -13.14
N LEU A 168 -14.88 -23.16 -12.21
CA LEU A 168 -14.42 -24.55 -12.29
C LEU A 168 -15.57 -25.54 -12.11
N ASN A 169 -16.42 -25.31 -11.10
CA ASN A 169 -17.56 -26.17 -10.83
C ASN A 169 -18.50 -26.25 -12.04
N GLU A 170 -18.87 -25.10 -12.61
CA GLU A 170 -19.71 -25.02 -13.81
C GLU A 170 -19.08 -25.75 -15.00
N PHE A 171 -17.78 -25.53 -15.25
CA PHE A 171 -17.08 -26.16 -16.37
C PHE A 171 -17.07 -27.70 -16.28
N TYR A 172 -16.87 -28.26 -15.09
CA TYR A 172 -16.82 -29.72 -14.91
C TYR A 172 -18.19 -30.36 -14.71
N GLN A 173 -19.18 -29.65 -14.14
CA GLN A 173 -20.55 -30.17 -14.00
C GLN A 173 -21.27 -30.28 -15.34
N VAL A 174 -21.12 -29.30 -16.25
CA VAL A 174 -21.74 -29.33 -17.58
C VAL A 174 -21.14 -30.43 -18.48
N ARG A 175 -20.01 -31.02 -18.09
CA ARG A 175 -19.25 -32.00 -18.85
C ARG A 175 -19.21 -33.41 -18.21
N ALA A 176 -19.95 -33.60 -17.11
CA ALA A 176 -20.19 -34.91 -16.49
C ALA A 176 -21.45 -35.55 -17.08
#